data_AF-A0A2T0TJG1-F1
#
_entry.id   AF-A0A2T0TJG1-F1
#
_cell.length_a   1.000
_cell.length_b   1.000
_cell.length_c   1.000
_cell.angle_alpha   90.00
_cell.angle_beta   90.00
_cell.angle_gamma   90.00
#
_symmetry.space_group_name_H-M   'P 1'
#
loop_
_entity.id
_entity.type
_entity.pdbx_description
1 polymer ?
#
loop_
_entity_poly.entity_id
_entity_poly.type
_entity_poly.pdbx_seq_one_letter_code
_entity_poly.pdbx_strand_id
1 'polypeptide(L)'
;MTVLDPNPVAGSPVAKNARPRAHGVRVEPMVGLEWSHAIESTNTVDLALSPADHRRSWIHRADEEQVLSLFRAVHTVTQNPPSPWWLRALHRGKLPSRAAGFAVEDEVTALLISRPGWVYVPWASEGEVGYWEFVPSESGVYGPSEPTTVQFTDLHPGWVDLLPVHRGPGLQQPIAFTAADLREQIEDLENIA
;
A
#
# COMPACT_ATOMS: atom_id res chain seq x y z
N MET A 1 -32.07 72.61 -27.76
CA MET A 1 -32.98 71.45 -27.72
C MET A 1 -32.62 70.60 -28.91
N THR A 2 -31.76 69.61 -28.70
CA THR A 2 -31.23 68.72 -29.75
C THR A 2 -31.51 67.30 -29.30
N VAL A 3 -32.25 66.59 -30.15
CA VAL A 3 -32.59 65.17 -30.04
C VAL A 3 -31.41 64.36 -30.60
N LEU A 4 -31.03 63.29 -29.90
CA LEU A 4 -30.56 62.05 -30.53
C LEU A 4 -30.86 60.89 -29.55
N ASP A 5 -31.52 59.89 -30.13
CA ASP A 5 -32.26 58.79 -29.53
C ASP A 5 -31.40 57.66 -28.91
N PRO A 6 -32.02 56.75 -28.13
CA PRO A 6 -31.35 55.77 -27.26
C PRO A 6 -31.03 54.45 -27.99
N ASN A 7 -30.00 53.75 -27.51
CA ASN A 7 -29.76 52.35 -27.84
C ASN A 7 -29.54 51.53 -26.55
N PRO A 8 -30.39 50.54 -26.22
CA PRO A 8 -30.27 49.73 -25.02
C PRO A 8 -29.72 48.33 -25.35
N VAL A 9 -28.49 48.02 -24.95
CA VAL A 9 -28.03 46.62 -24.78
C VAL A 9 -27.01 46.55 -23.65
N ALA A 10 -27.46 46.14 -22.46
CA ALA A 10 -26.57 45.69 -21.39
C ALA A 10 -26.98 44.25 -21.03
N GLY A 11 -26.16 43.29 -21.48
CA GLY A 11 -26.32 41.87 -21.22
C GLY A 11 -25.95 41.52 -19.79
N SER A 12 -26.89 40.94 -19.06
CA SER A 12 -26.66 40.19 -17.82
C SER A 12 -26.07 38.82 -18.15
N PRO A 13 -24.92 38.40 -17.61
CA PRO A 13 -24.52 37.00 -17.65
C PRO A 13 -25.24 36.24 -16.54
N VAL A 14 -26.23 35.43 -16.95
CA VAL A 14 -26.85 34.38 -16.15
C VAL A 14 -25.76 33.43 -15.64
N ALA A 15 -25.65 33.31 -14.32
CA ALA A 15 -24.87 32.28 -13.65
C ALA A 15 -25.35 30.90 -14.13
N LYS A 16 -24.53 30.23 -14.93
CA LYS A 16 -24.79 28.86 -15.37
C LYS A 16 -24.63 27.96 -14.15
N ASN A 17 -25.76 27.41 -13.68
CA ASN A 17 -25.84 26.30 -12.75
C ASN A 17 -24.81 25.23 -13.13
N ALA A 18 -23.73 25.14 -12.34
CA ALA A 18 -22.85 23.99 -12.37
C ALA A 18 -23.67 22.79 -11.90
N ARG A 19 -24.09 21.94 -12.84
CA ARG A 19 -24.65 20.63 -12.52
C ARG A 19 -23.63 19.89 -11.64
N PRO A 20 -24.05 19.27 -10.52
CA PRO A 20 -23.16 18.33 -9.83
C PRO A 20 -22.73 17.29 -10.85
N ARG A 21 -21.42 17.07 -10.96
CA ARG A 21 -20.85 15.96 -11.73
C ARG A 21 -21.57 14.70 -11.25
N ALA A 22 -22.44 14.16 -12.09
CA ALA A 22 -22.97 12.82 -11.90
C ALA A 22 -21.74 11.95 -11.68
N HIS A 23 -21.64 11.36 -10.50
CA HIS A 23 -20.64 10.35 -10.21
C HIS A 23 -20.98 9.21 -11.15
N GLY A 24 -20.34 9.20 -12.32
CA GLY A 24 -20.56 8.16 -13.31
C GLY A 24 -20.31 6.83 -12.64
N VAL A 25 -21.31 5.95 -12.68
CA VAL A 25 -21.16 4.56 -12.27
C VAL A 25 -19.95 4.03 -13.04
N ARG A 26 -18.83 3.79 -12.33
CA ARG A 26 -17.68 3.12 -12.92
C ARG A 26 -18.06 1.65 -13.03
N VAL A 27 -18.26 1.20 -14.26
CA VAL A 27 -18.45 -0.22 -14.56
C VAL A 27 -17.06 -0.82 -14.69
N GLU A 28 -16.63 -1.56 -13.68
CA GLU A 28 -15.41 -2.35 -13.78
C GLU A 28 -15.65 -3.55 -14.71
N PRO A 29 -14.68 -3.90 -15.57
CA PRO A 29 -14.72 -5.16 -16.31
C PRO A 29 -14.95 -6.32 -15.32
N MET A 30 -15.70 -7.34 -15.73
CA MET A 30 -16.07 -8.48 -14.87
C MET A 30 -14.86 -9.13 -14.16
N VAL A 31 -13.70 -9.17 -14.83
CA VAL A 31 -12.44 -9.67 -14.24
C VAL A 31 -11.87 -8.76 -13.15
N GLY A 32 -12.09 -7.45 -13.24
CA GLY A 32 -11.69 -6.48 -12.21
C GLY A 32 -12.53 -6.63 -10.95
N LEU A 33 -13.84 -6.83 -11.09
CA LEU A 33 -14.73 -7.11 -9.95
C LEU A 33 -14.36 -8.42 -9.24
N GLU A 34 -14.07 -9.47 -10.02
CA GLU A 34 -13.60 -10.75 -9.48
C GLU A 34 -12.29 -10.57 -8.70
N TRP A 35 -11.37 -9.74 -9.20
CA TRP A 35 -10.13 -9.41 -8.51
C TRP A 35 -10.36 -8.65 -7.20
N SER A 36 -11.20 -7.61 -7.22
CA SER A 36 -11.53 -6.82 -6.03
C SER A 36 -12.11 -7.71 -4.93
N HIS A 37 -13.04 -8.60 -5.28
CA HIS A 37 -13.57 -9.61 -4.34
C HIS A 37 -12.51 -10.62 -3.87
N ALA A 38 -11.55 -10.96 -4.72
CA ALA A 38 -10.51 -11.92 -4.38
C ALA A 38 -9.51 -11.38 -3.33
N ILE A 39 -9.21 -10.08 -3.38
CA ILE A 39 -8.28 -9.40 -2.47
C ILE A 39 -8.95 -8.88 -1.19
N GLU A 40 -10.27 -8.64 -1.22
CA GLU A 40 -11.03 -8.16 -0.08
C GLU A 40 -10.85 -9.07 1.15
N SER A 41 -10.39 -8.48 2.27
CA SER A 41 -10.33 -9.16 3.55
C SER A 41 -11.70 -9.10 4.22
N THR A 42 -12.32 -10.25 4.45
CA THR A 42 -13.64 -10.31 5.10
C THR A 42 -13.57 -9.71 6.52
N ASN A 43 -14.30 -8.61 6.73
CA ASN A 43 -14.48 -7.84 7.98
C ASN A 43 -13.98 -8.55 9.26
N THR A 44 -12.84 -8.11 9.77
CA THR A 44 -12.37 -8.44 11.12
C THR A 44 -12.61 -7.25 12.04
N VAL A 45 -13.22 -7.52 13.20
CA VAL A 45 -13.45 -6.52 14.25
C VAL A 45 -12.16 -6.26 15.05
N ASP A 46 -11.23 -7.21 15.02
CA ASP A 46 -9.95 -7.13 15.73
C ASP A 46 -8.84 -6.56 14.84
N LEU A 47 -8.00 -5.71 15.42
CA LEU A 47 -6.79 -5.19 14.78
C LEU A 47 -5.79 -6.33 14.57
N ALA A 48 -5.43 -6.61 13.33
CA ALA A 48 -4.37 -7.54 13.01
C ALA A 48 -3.02 -7.07 13.58
N LEU A 49 -2.25 -8.01 14.10
CA LEU A 49 -0.95 -7.75 14.74
C LEU A 49 0.22 -8.26 13.89
N SER A 50 -0.08 -8.93 12.78
CA SER A 50 0.90 -9.46 11.85
C SER A 50 0.34 -9.63 10.43
N PRO A 51 1.19 -9.76 9.41
CA PRO A 51 0.77 -10.16 8.06
C PRO A 51 -0.02 -11.48 8.05
N ALA A 52 0.34 -12.44 8.90
CA ALA A 52 -0.32 -13.74 8.97
C ALA A 52 -1.81 -13.62 9.33
N ASP A 53 -2.17 -12.64 10.17
CA ASP A 53 -3.57 -12.37 10.54
C ASP A 53 -4.42 -11.90 9.35
N HIS A 54 -3.79 -11.27 8.34
CA HIS A 54 -4.43 -10.80 7.10
C HIS A 54 -4.56 -11.87 6.01
N ARG A 55 -4.01 -13.07 6.20
CA ARG A 55 -4.05 -14.16 5.19
C ARG A 55 -5.42 -14.84 5.09
N ARG A 56 -6.49 -14.04 5.00
CA ARG A 56 -7.89 -14.46 5.06
C ARG A 56 -8.62 -14.24 3.74
N SER A 57 -8.17 -13.35 2.86
CA SER A 57 -8.75 -13.20 1.52
C SER A 57 -8.61 -14.48 0.68
N TRP A 58 -9.38 -14.57 -0.41
CA TRP A 58 -9.32 -15.72 -1.32
C TRP A 58 -7.91 -15.95 -1.87
N ILE A 59 -7.20 -14.88 -2.24
CA ILE A 59 -5.82 -14.96 -2.79
C ILE A 59 -4.83 -15.68 -1.87
N HIS A 60 -5.08 -15.70 -0.56
CA HIS A 60 -4.21 -16.34 0.43
C HIS A 60 -4.51 -17.83 0.60
N ARG A 61 -5.73 -18.28 0.27
CA ARG A 61 -6.25 -19.61 0.60
C ARG A 61 -6.50 -20.50 -0.61
N ALA A 62 -6.80 -19.90 -1.76
CA ALA A 62 -7.04 -20.63 -3.00
C ALA A 62 -5.78 -21.30 -3.53
N ASP A 63 -5.93 -22.15 -4.54
CA ASP A 63 -4.80 -22.75 -5.24
C ASP A 63 -3.91 -21.67 -5.88
N GLU A 64 -2.59 -21.84 -5.80
CA GLU A 64 -1.63 -20.82 -6.23
C GLU A 64 -1.69 -20.57 -7.74
N GLU A 65 -1.88 -21.61 -8.56
CA GLU A 65 -1.99 -21.46 -10.01
C GLU A 65 -3.26 -20.74 -10.40
N GLN A 66 -4.36 -20.98 -9.67
CA GLN A 66 -5.63 -20.27 -9.87
C GLN A 66 -5.47 -18.77 -9.57
N VAL A 67 -4.84 -18.42 -8.44
CA VAL A 67 -4.57 -17.04 -8.07
C VAL A 67 -3.70 -16.35 -9.11
N LEU A 68 -2.60 -16.99 -9.54
CA LEU A 68 -1.70 -16.46 -10.55
C LEU A 68 -2.38 -16.28 -11.91
N SER A 69 -3.25 -17.21 -12.29
CA SER A 69 -4.00 -17.15 -13.55
C SER A 69 -4.97 -15.97 -13.55
N LEU A 70 -5.72 -15.78 -12.45
CA LEU A 70 -6.60 -14.62 -12.30
C LEU A 70 -5.81 -13.31 -12.30
N PHE A 71 -4.73 -13.23 -11.49
CA PHE A 71 -3.87 -12.04 -11.44
C PHE A 71 -3.32 -11.65 -12.81
N ARG A 72 -2.85 -12.63 -13.60
CA ARG A 72 -2.39 -12.42 -14.98
C ARG A 72 -3.50 -11.89 -15.88
N ALA A 73 -4.71 -12.43 -15.78
CA ALA A 73 -5.85 -11.96 -16.55
C ALA A 73 -6.18 -10.50 -16.22
N VAL A 74 -6.19 -10.12 -14.94
CA VAL A 74 -6.43 -8.74 -14.49
C VAL A 74 -5.32 -7.81 -14.97
N HIS A 75 -4.07 -8.25 -14.95
CA HIS A 75 -2.94 -7.46 -15.41
C HIS A 75 -3.00 -7.14 -16.92
N THR A 76 -3.78 -7.88 -17.73
CA THR A 76 -4.01 -7.52 -19.14
C THR A 76 -4.91 -6.30 -19.33
N VAL A 77 -5.74 -5.97 -18.34
CA VAL A 77 -6.71 -4.87 -18.41
C VAL A 77 -6.36 -3.70 -17.50
N THR A 78 -5.64 -3.95 -16.40
CA THR A 78 -5.21 -2.95 -15.42
C THR A 78 -3.69 -2.96 -15.31
N GLN A 79 -3.06 -1.83 -15.62
CA GLN A 79 -1.62 -1.64 -15.44
C GLN A 79 -1.34 -1.46 -13.95
N ASN A 80 -0.83 -2.51 -13.29
CA ASN A 80 -0.58 -2.60 -11.84
C ASN A 80 -1.85 -2.72 -10.97
N PRO A 81 -2.55 -3.86 -11.00
CA PRO A 81 -3.67 -4.09 -10.10
C PRO A 81 -3.20 -4.19 -8.63
N PRO A 82 -3.99 -3.71 -7.65
CA PRO A 82 -3.66 -3.82 -6.23
C PRO A 82 -3.43 -5.28 -5.86
N SER A 83 -2.29 -5.57 -5.27
CA SER A 83 -1.84 -6.94 -5.03
C SER A 83 -0.70 -6.96 -4.02
N PRO A 84 -0.52 -8.05 -3.27
CA PRO A 84 0.55 -8.13 -2.29
C PRO A 84 1.89 -8.33 -3.00
N TRP A 85 2.97 -7.89 -2.36
CA TRP A 85 4.33 -7.94 -2.91
C TRP A 85 4.71 -9.36 -3.40
N TRP A 86 4.36 -10.39 -2.62
CA TRP A 86 4.72 -11.78 -2.95
C TRP A 86 4.03 -12.23 -4.24
N LEU A 87 2.80 -11.77 -4.53
CA LEU A 87 2.11 -12.14 -5.75
C LEU A 87 2.74 -11.47 -6.97
N ARG A 88 3.15 -10.21 -6.83
CA ARG A 88 3.90 -9.50 -7.88
C ARG A 88 5.25 -10.17 -8.14
N ALA A 89 5.94 -10.60 -7.08
CA ALA A 89 7.20 -11.33 -7.18
C ALA A 89 7.04 -12.71 -7.84
N LEU A 90 5.98 -13.46 -7.50
CA LEU A 90 5.64 -14.74 -8.15
C LEU A 90 5.31 -14.56 -9.63
N HIS A 91 4.49 -13.57 -9.96
CA HIS A 91 4.13 -13.27 -11.34
C HIS A 91 5.37 -12.96 -12.20
N ARG A 92 6.36 -12.27 -11.62
CA ARG A 92 7.66 -11.96 -12.24
C ARG A 92 8.65 -13.13 -12.22
N GLY A 93 8.28 -14.28 -11.65
CA GLY A 93 9.15 -15.45 -11.53
C GLY A 93 10.32 -15.28 -10.57
N LYS A 94 10.27 -14.29 -9.66
CA LYS A 94 11.35 -14.03 -8.71
C LYS A 94 11.17 -14.78 -7.38
N LEU A 95 9.94 -15.13 -7.01
CA LEU A 95 9.65 -16.06 -5.91
C LEU A 95 9.27 -17.43 -6.48
N PRO A 96 9.66 -18.54 -5.81
CA PRO A 96 9.32 -19.88 -6.27
C PRO A 96 7.90 -20.32 -5.88
N SER A 97 7.32 -19.74 -4.83
CA SER A 97 5.95 -20.03 -4.37
C SER A 97 5.40 -18.96 -3.42
N ARG A 98 4.09 -18.95 -3.21
CA ARG A 98 3.40 -18.13 -2.19
C ARG A 98 3.89 -18.47 -0.79
N ALA A 99 4.14 -19.75 -0.53
CA ALA A 99 4.70 -20.20 0.74
C ALA A 99 6.07 -19.57 1.03
N ALA A 100 6.90 -19.38 -0.01
CA ALA A 100 8.18 -18.68 0.15
C ALA A 100 8.00 -17.20 0.49
N GLY A 101 6.99 -16.53 -0.08
CA GLY A 101 6.64 -15.16 0.30
C GLY A 101 6.16 -15.05 1.75
N PHE A 102 5.27 -15.95 2.16
CA PHE A 102 4.80 -16.02 3.56
C PHE A 102 5.93 -16.31 4.54
N ALA A 103 6.90 -17.15 4.18
CA ALA A 103 8.06 -17.42 5.03
C ALA A 103 8.90 -16.15 5.32
N VAL A 104 9.08 -15.27 4.32
CA VAL A 104 9.76 -13.98 4.52
C VAL A 104 8.98 -13.09 5.50
N GLU A 105 7.66 -12.98 5.32
CA GLU A 105 6.79 -12.22 6.22
C GLU A 105 6.84 -12.74 7.66
N ASP A 106 6.78 -14.07 7.81
CA ASP A 106 6.79 -14.74 9.11
C ASP A 106 8.16 -14.60 9.80
N GLU A 107 9.25 -14.64 9.05
CA GLU A 107 10.61 -14.44 9.58
C GLU A 107 10.81 -13.02 10.11
N VAL A 108 10.41 -12.01 9.33
CA VAL A 108 10.45 -10.59 9.75
C VAL A 108 9.52 -10.36 10.94
N THR A 109 8.31 -10.94 10.91
CA THR A 109 7.36 -10.84 12.03
C THR A 109 7.95 -11.43 13.31
N ALA A 110 8.52 -12.64 13.24
CA ALA A 110 9.12 -13.30 14.40
C ALA A 110 10.26 -12.48 15.00
N LEU A 111 11.05 -11.79 14.16
CA LEU A 111 12.06 -10.84 14.62
C LEU A 111 11.42 -9.65 15.33
N LEU A 112 10.57 -8.89 14.65
CA LEU A 112 10.12 -7.57 15.10
C LEU A 112 9.12 -7.64 16.25
N ILE A 113 8.20 -8.61 16.26
CA ILE A 113 7.17 -8.72 17.31
C ILE A 113 7.77 -8.97 18.70
N SER A 114 8.98 -9.54 18.75
CA SER A 114 9.69 -9.83 20.00
C SER A 114 10.45 -8.62 20.56
N ARG A 115 10.56 -7.53 19.78
CA ARG A 115 11.39 -6.37 20.09
C ARG A 115 10.54 -5.20 20.59
N PRO A 116 10.89 -4.60 21.75
CA PRO A 116 10.16 -3.43 22.25
C PRO A 116 10.17 -2.27 21.25
N GLY A 117 9.02 -1.64 21.04
CA GLY A 117 8.89 -0.43 20.20
C GLY A 117 8.49 -0.68 18.75
N TRP A 118 8.58 -1.92 18.26
CA TRP A 118 8.05 -2.28 16.94
C TRP A 118 6.56 -2.59 16.99
N VAL A 119 5.81 -1.98 16.08
CA VAL A 119 4.35 -2.17 15.96
C VAL A 119 4.01 -2.48 14.51
N TYR A 120 3.16 -3.49 14.30
CA TYR A 120 2.61 -3.78 12.99
C TYR A 120 1.43 -2.85 12.68
N VAL A 121 1.46 -2.26 11.49
CA VAL A 121 0.47 -1.31 11.00
C VAL A 121 -0.31 -1.95 9.85
N PRO A 122 -1.55 -2.40 10.09
CA PRO A 122 -2.31 -3.21 9.12
C PRO A 122 -2.94 -2.40 7.97
N TRP A 123 -2.92 -1.08 8.03
CA TRP A 123 -3.69 -0.18 7.16
C TRP A 123 -2.96 0.15 5.85
N ALA A 124 -2.47 -0.85 5.14
CA ALA A 124 -1.93 -0.68 3.79
C ALA A 124 -3.07 -0.42 2.77
N SER A 125 -2.71 -0.07 1.53
CA SER A 125 -3.71 0.01 0.45
C SER A 125 -4.41 -1.35 0.27
N GLU A 126 -5.60 -1.35 -0.32
CA GLU A 126 -6.35 -2.58 -0.54
C GLU A 126 -5.54 -3.64 -1.31
N GLY A 127 -5.49 -4.87 -0.79
CA GLY A 127 -4.71 -5.96 -1.36
C GLY A 127 -3.20 -5.87 -1.11
N GLU A 128 -2.70 -4.85 -0.42
CA GLU A 128 -1.32 -4.77 0.04
C GLU A 128 -1.14 -5.39 1.43
N VAL A 129 0.11 -5.68 1.79
CA VAL A 129 0.48 -6.15 3.12
C VAL A 129 0.85 -4.93 3.96
N GLY A 130 0.50 -4.94 5.25
CA GLY A 130 0.92 -3.91 6.20
C GLY A 130 2.44 -3.80 6.34
N TYR A 131 2.87 -2.84 7.13
CA TYR A 131 4.28 -2.57 7.42
C TYR A 131 4.52 -2.50 8.92
N TRP A 132 5.78 -2.42 9.33
CA TRP A 132 6.18 -2.29 10.73
C TRP A 132 6.78 -0.92 10.98
N GLU A 133 6.42 -0.29 12.09
CA GLU A 133 6.98 0.98 12.54
C GLU A 133 7.73 0.83 13.85
N PHE A 134 8.88 1.48 13.96
CA PHE A 134 9.60 1.63 15.21
C PHE A 134 9.17 2.93 15.91
N VAL A 135 8.14 2.84 16.75
CA VAL A 135 7.49 3.99 17.42
C VAL A 135 8.45 4.89 18.21
N PRO A 136 9.49 4.39 18.91
CA PRO A 136 10.43 5.26 19.62
C PRO A 136 11.09 6.32 18.73
N SER A 137 11.29 6.03 17.44
CA SER A 137 11.90 6.98 16.48
C SER A 137 11.03 8.19 16.13
N GLU A 138 9.75 8.20 16.54
CA GLU A 138 8.87 9.36 16.40
C GLU A 138 9.17 10.45 17.45
N SER A 139 9.73 10.04 18.61
CA SER A 139 9.86 10.86 19.82
C SER A 139 11.13 11.71 19.89
N GLY A 140 11.61 12.17 18.72
CA GLY A 140 12.84 12.95 18.61
C GLY A 140 12.77 14.32 19.32
N VAL A 141 13.92 14.77 19.84
CA VAL A 141 14.12 16.08 20.51
C VAL A 141 13.70 17.29 19.64
N TYR A 142 13.54 17.10 18.33
CA TYR A 142 13.33 18.17 17.34
C TYR A 142 11.92 18.20 16.72
N GLY A 143 10.95 17.46 17.25
CA GLY A 143 9.56 17.43 16.78
C GLY A 143 9.17 16.11 16.08
N PRO A 144 7.90 15.97 15.64
CA PRO A 144 7.40 14.73 15.07
C PRO A 144 8.15 14.35 13.78
N SER A 145 8.59 13.09 13.71
CA SER A 145 9.18 12.47 12.53
C SER A 145 8.29 11.35 12.00
N GLU A 146 8.43 11.06 10.70
CA GLU A 146 7.97 9.77 10.19
C GLU A 146 8.89 8.67 10.78
N PRO A 147 8.32 7.62 11.40
CA PRO A 147 9.11 6.61 12.08
C PRO A 147 9.99 5.83 11.10
N THR A 148 10.98 5.13 11.65
CA THR A 148 11.66 4.08 10.91
C THR A 148 10.66 2.98 10.58
N THR A 149 10.55 2.63 9.30
CA THR A 149 9.57 1.68 8.78
C THR A 149 10.25 0.48 8.12
N VAL A 150 9.71 -0.71 8.33
CA VAL A 150 10.06 -1.92 7.58
C VAL A 150 8.85 -2.34 6.76
N GLN A 151 9.00 -2.37 5.44
CA GLN A 151 7.93 -2.73 4.51
C GLN A 151 8.38 -3.86 3.57
N PHE A 152 7.43 -4.66 3.11
CA PHE A 152 7.71 -5.71 2.11
C PHE A 152 7.59 -5.15 0.69
N THR A 153 8.45 -5.63 -0.20
CA THR A 153 8.56 -5.11 -1.56
C THR A 153 8.90 -6.22 -2.54
N ASP A 154 8.61 -6.05 -3.83
CA ASP A 154 9.02 -6.98 -4.89
C ASP A 154 10.10 -6.40 -5.83
N LEU A 155 10.62 -5.22 -5.47
CA LEU A 155 11.55 -4.45 -6.31
C LEU A 155 12.95 -5.04 -6.33
N HIS A 156 13.42 -5.62 -5.22
CA HIS A 156 14.74 -6.24 -5.08
C HIS A 156 14.62 -7.63 -4.43
N PRO A 157 15.62 -8.53 -4.59
CA PRO A 157 15.54 -9.92 -4.14
C PRO A 157 15.65 -10.12 -2.63
N GLY A 158 15.84 -9.03 -1.87
CA GLY A 158 15.82 -9.05 -0.41
C GLY A 158 14.41 -8.97 0.18
N TRP A 159 13.45 -8.47 -0.60
CA TRP A 159 12.02 -8.41 -0.27
C TRP A 159 11.63 -7.48 0.89
N VAL A 160 12.60 -6.86 1.55
CA VAL A 160 12.38 -5.96 2.68
C VAL A 160 13.03 -4.60 2.39
N ASP A 161 12.22 -3.55 2.39
CA ASP A 161 12.68 -2.17 2.36
C ASP A 161 12.70 -1.64 3.81
N LEU A 162 13.83 -1.10 4.24
CA LEU A 162 13.95 -0.29 5.44
C LEU A 162 13.90 1.18 5.04
N LEU A 163 12.96 1.92 5.61
CA LEU A 163 12.88 3.36 5.49
C LEU A 163 13.38 3.97 6.79
N PRO A 164 14.51 4.67 6.79
CA PRO A 164 15.03 5.29 8.01
C PRO A 164 14.13 6.45 8.43
N VAL A 165 14.16 6.77 9.73
CA VAL A 165 13.48 7.94 10.30
C VAL A 165 13.73 9.18 9.42
N HIS A 166 12.65 9.86 9.05
CA HIS A 166 12.74 10.98 8.13
C HIS A 166 12.19 12.25 8.76
N ARG A 167 12.91 13.36 8.50
CA ARG A 167 12.56 14.70 8.95
C ARG A 167 12.68 15.67 7.79
N GLY A 168 11.61 16.44 7.57
CA GLY A 168 11.60 17.57 6.65
C GLY A 168 11.13 17.23 5.23
N PRO A 169 11.31 18.17 4.30
CA PRO A 169 10.84 18.00 2.93
C PRO A 169 11.81 17.10 2.15
N GLY A 170 11.35 15.93 1.75
CA GLY A 170 12.12 14.96 0.97
C GLY A 170 11.32 13.67 0.77
N LEU A 171 11.85 12.77 -0.06
CA LEU A 171 11.37 11.40 -0.10
C LEU A 171 12.29 10.56 0.77
N GLN A 172 11.69 9.73 1.62
CA GLN A 172 12.41 8.63 2.26
C GLN A 172 13.04 7.74 1.18
N GLN A 173 14.30 7.39 1.36
CA GLN A 173 14.99 6.48 0.44
C GLN A 173 15.00 5.08 1.06
N PRO A 174 14.32 4.09 0.44
CA PRO A 174 14.34 2.72 0.91
C PRO A 174 15.75 2.14 0.79
N ILE A 175 16.16 1.43 1.84
CA ILE A 175 17.38 0.63 1.86
C ILE A 175 16.95 -0.83 1.74
N ALA A 176 17.52 -1.52 0.75
CA ALA A 176 17.21 -2.92 0.48
C ALA A 176 17.84 -3.85 1.52
N PHE A 177 17.02 -4.69 2.14
CA PHE A 177 17.43 -5.70 3.12
C PHE A 177 16.90 -7.08 2.74
N THR A 178 17.63 -8.13 3.13
CA THR A 178 17.04 -9.45 3.37
C THR A 178 16.55 -9.55 4.82
N ALA A 179 15.70 -10.54 5.14
CA ALA A 179 15.33 -10.81 6.53
C ALA A 179 16.54 -11.15 7.42
N ALA A 180 17.58 -11.76 6.84
CA ALA A 180 18.84 -12.05 7.53
C ALA A 180 19.64 -10.77 7.81
N ASP A 181 19.82 -9.91 6.81
CA ASP A 181 20.50 -8.62 6.98
C ASP A 181 19.78 -7.76 8.03
N LEU A 182 18.44 -7.79 8.05
CA LEU A 182 17.65 -7.04 9.02
C LEU A 182 17.92 -7.56 10.42
N ARG A 183 17.91 -8.88 10.62
CA ARG A 183 18.24 -9.50 11.91
C ARG A 183 19.64 -9.11 12.41
N GLU A 184 20.62 -9.08 11.52
CA GLU A 184 22.00 -8.74 11.88
C GLU A 184 22.15 -7.26 12.27
N GLN A 185 21.37 -6.37 11.67
CA GLN A 185 21.54 -4.91 11.83
C GLN A 185 20.47 -4.25 12.70
N ILE A 186 19.43 -4.98 13.12
CA ILE A 186 18.25 -4.38 13.80
C ILE A 186 18.62 -3.56 15.05
N GLU A 187 19.61 -4.01 15.82
CA GLU A 187 20.06 -3.29 17.02
C GLU A 187 20.72 -1.95 16.66
N ASP A 188 21.57 -1.93 15.63
CA ASP A 188 22.20 -0.71 15.16
C ASP A 188 21.15 0.27 14.61
N LEU A 189 20.16 -0.26 13.88
CA LEU A 189 19.05 0.54 13.35
C LEU A 189 18.21 1.18 14.45
N GLU A 190 17.89 0.44 15.51
CA GLU A 190 17.15 0.97 16.66
C GLU A 190 17.94 2.02 17.45
N ASN A 191 19.27 1.92 17.47
CA ASN A 191 20.14 2.86 18.19
C ASN A 191 20.33 4.20 17.46
N ILE A 192 20.16 4.22 16.14
CA ILE A 192 20.35 5.43 15.31
C ILE A 192 19.03 6.14 14.94
N ALA A 193 17.89 5.52 15.24
CA ALA A 193 16.55 6.03 14.97
C ALA A 193 16.08 7.01 16.06
#